data_AF-A0A2G5T875-F1
#
_entry.id   AF-A0A2G5T875-F1
#
_cell.length_a   1.000
_cell.length_b   1.000
_cell.length_c   1.000
_cell.angle_alpha   90.00
_cell.angle_beta   90.00
_cell.angle_gamma   90.00
#
_symmetry.space_group_name_H-M   'P 1'
#
loop_
_entity.id
_entity.type
_entity.pdbx_description
1 polymer ?
#
loop_
_entity_poly.entity_id
_entity_poly.type
_entity_poly.pdbx_seq_one_letter_code
_entity_poly.pdbx_strand_id
1 'polypeptide(L)'
;MGKFKLCLLTLQSWTFVTDFMLASLATPRVFFPIIGGRPLGIFIKLGITVPVQLYVGFGCFGAMVASIILSFLYRHQVTVNQDNILKCNRWFQICVMIMNYVILSNALLPALFTSPDSQLATKIEILRNEACPAKDLLHPDSYVLQSSVDRLFPYFCGLVVFVGCQCAFMGLHCSWILFFSTLTTKLSKKTRKMQAKLLVALVAQLAIPTTLCYCPMAYFAITTLVDHYWQLGYWICTGTGILSSLFTIGVCWFIMNKHTLKQKTWRKLEYQIIFIRVALDFLISIISIPTFIIRAFLFLDLEVVPFDVFFMIGVVSISLVEMRSYLAVVIAIERVLATVFPIKFWKYRKGSANIAIVGFVLTTGCSVPIVMFYICELRLSSIIGCNNNICAYPPAYLTYRFLSTIIFSSFNAFFSGILCLKLFCLILKRTDVSTDLRRANLISLTDELSSLVFEILPSLISSALGVTNVGPALGVSRQLARAVEATVMAKLMG
;
A
#
# COMPACT_ATOMS: atom_id res chain seq x y z
N MET A 1 -10.50 7.15 28.60
CA MET A 1 -10.53 6.17 27.49
C MET A 1 -11.19 6.69 26.21
N GLY A 2 -12.22 7.54 26.25
CA GLY A 2 -12.90 8.05 25.05
C GLY A 2 -12.01 8.87 24.09
N LYS A 3 -11.14 9.75 24.62
CA LYS A 3 -10.29 10.64 23.81
C LYS A 3 -9.25 9.90 22.94
N PHE A 4 -8.69 8.79 23.43
CA PHE A 4 -7.76 7.97 22.64
C PHE A 4 -8.46 7.25 21.47
N LYS A 5 -9.70 6.81 21.67
CA LYS A 5 -10.50 6.17 20.60
C LYS A 5 -10.73 7.14 19.44
N LEU A 6 -10.91 8.43 19.73
CA LEU A 6 -11.05 9.48 18.71
C LEU A 6 -9.75 9.72 17.93
N CYS A 7 -8.59 9.69 18.58
CA CYS A 7 -7.30 9.81 17.90
C CYS A 7 -7.08 8.63 16.93
N LEU A 8 -7.36 7.41 17.40
CA LEU A 8 -7.26 6.21 16.58
C LEU A 8 -8.24 6.23 15.40
N LEU A 9 -9.47 6.72 15.62
CA LEU A 9 -10.44 6.92 14.55
C LEU A 9 -9.90 7.89 13.50
N THR A 10 -9.41 9.04 13.94
CA THR A 10 -8.91 10.09 13.05
C THR A 10 -7.80 9.54 12.15
N LEU A 11 -6.88 8.77 12.72
CA LEU A 11 -5.85 8.05 11.97
C LEU A 11 -6.46 7.09 10.93
N GLN A 12 -7.37 6.20 11.35
CA GLN A 12 -8.00 5.24 10.45
C GLN A 12 -8.81 5.91 9.32
N SER A 13 -9.49 7.01 9.63
CA SER A 13 -10.25 7.79 8.65
C SER A 13 -9.32 8.42 7.60
N TRP A 14 -8.21 9.02 8.01
CA TRP A 14 -7.27 9.62 7.06
C TRP A 14 -6.49 8.58 6.26
N THR A 15 -6.17 7.42 6.85
CA THR A 15 -5.61 6.28 6.09
C THR A 15 -6.60 5.86 5.00
N PHE A 16 -7.85 5.61 5.37
CA PHE A 16 -8.90 5.24 4.42
C PHE A 16 -9.08 6.27 3.28
N VAL A 17 -9.16 7.56 3.62
CA VAL A 17 -9.31 8.63 2.63
C VAL A 17 -8.11 8.66 1.69
N THR A 18 -6.90 8.50 2.22
CA THR A 18 -5.66 8.48 1.43
C THR A 18 -5.63 7.29 0.48
N ASP A 19 -6.01 6.10 0.96
CA ASP A 19 -6.07 4.87 0.16
C ASP A 19 -7.09 5.01 -0.97
N PHE A 20 -8.30 5.50 -0.66
CA PHE A 20 -9.33 5.73 -1.66
C PHE A 20 -8.93 6.79 -2.70
N MET A 21 -8.29 7.87 -2.25
CA MET A 21 -7.75 8.91 -3.12
C MET A 21 -6.75 8.33 -4.12
N LEU A 22 -5.82 7.52 -3.66
CA LEU A 22 -4.75 7.01 -4.50
C LEU A 22 -5.17 5.83 -5.37
N ALA A 23 -6.03 4.95 -4.87
CA ALA A 23 -6.41 3.76 -5.62
C ALA A 23 -7.52 4.03 -6.65
N SER A 24 -8.38 5.02 -6.39
CA SER A 24 -9.64 5.21 -7.12
C SER A 24 -9.82 6.60 -7.71
N LEU A 25 -9.62 7.65 -6.90
CA LEU A 25 -9.98 9.00 -7.30
C LEU A 25 -8.93 9.62 -8.22
N ALA A 26 -7.66 9.61 -7.83
CA ALA A 26 -6.55 10.11 -8.63
C ALA A 26 -5.90 9.00 -9.50
N THR A 27 -5.72 7.81 -8.92
CA THR A 27 -5.03 6.65 -9.54
C THR A 27 -3.83 7.09 -10.39
N PRO A 28 -2.78 7.65 -9.76
CA PRO A 28 -1.69 8.29 -10.48
C PRO A 28 -0.85 7.25 -11.22
N ARG A 29 -0.76 7.38 -12.55
CA ARG A 29 0.25 6.68 -13.34
C ARG A 29 1.47 7.56 -13.44
N VAL A 30 2.49 7.23 -12.68
CA VAL A 30 3.69 8.05 -12.66
C VAL A 30 4.64 7.66 -13.77
N PHE A 31 5.24 8.68 -14.38
CA PHE A 31 6.28 8.51 -15.38
C PHE A 31 7.62 8.51 -14.64
N PHE A 32 8.58 7.82 -15.22
CA PHE A 32 9.86 7.58 -14.59
C PHE A 32 10.87 7.51 -15.74
N PRO A 33 11.94 8.33 -15.73
CA PRO A 33 12.51 9.20 -14.69
C PRO A 33 11.85 10.58 -14.49
N ILE A 34 10.70 10.82 -15.09
CA ILE A 34 10.14 12.17 -15.10
C ILE A 34 9.42 12.43 -13.76
N ILE A 35 9.72 13.51 -13.04
CA ILE A 35 8.93 13.91 -11.87
C ILE A 35 7.59 14.45 -12.37
N GLY A 36 6.68 13.54 -12.66
CA GLY A 36 5.45 13.81 -13.35
C GLY A 36 4.70 12.54 -13.67
N GLY A 37 3.44 12.69 -14.05
CA GLY A 37 2.60 11.55 -14.33
C GLY A 37 1.27 11.97 -14.89
N ARG A 38 0.42 10.98 -15.09
CA ARG A 38 -0.94 11.16 -15.54
C ARG A 38 -1.89 10.53 -14.54
N PRO A 39 -2.77 11.28 -13.88
CA PRO A 39 -3.87 10.68 -13.16
C PRO A 39 -4.83 10.07 -14.16
N LEU A 40 -5.34 8.90 -13.81
CA LEU A 40 -6.27 8.17 -14.66
C LEU A 40 -7.56 7.81 -13.88
N GLY A 41 -7.64 8.21 -12.61
CA GLY A 41 -8.75 7.92 -11.70
C GLY A 41 -10.06 8.64 -12.05
N ILE A 42 -11.04 8.54 -11.16
CA ILE A 42 -12.37 9.14 -11.35
C ILE A 42 -12.31 10.67 -11.51
N PHE A 43 -11.37 11.35 -10.86
CA PHE A 43 -11.28 12.81 -10.88
C PHE A 43 -10.96 13.39 -12.25
N ILE A 44 -10.12 12.73 -13.06
CA ILE A 44 -9.84 13.21 -14.42
C ILE A 44 -11.07 13.06 -15.33
N LYS A 45 -11.87 11.99 -15.13
CA LYS A 45 -13.14 11.78 -15.86
C LYS A 45 -14.21 12.82 -15.50
N LEU A 46 -14.14 13.38 -14.29
CA LEU A 46 -14.98 14.49 -13.83
C LEU A 46 -14.44 15.86 -14.24
N GLY A 47 -13.33 15.93 -14.98
CA GLY A 47 -12.73 17.19 -15.44
C GLY A 47 -11.96 17.97 -14.37
N ILE A 48 -11.58 17.35 -13.24
CA ILE A 48 -10.77 18.00 -12.20
C ILE A 48 -9.32 18.10 -12.70
N THR A 49 -8.72 19.29 -12.57
CA THR A 49 -7.35 19.54 -13.06
C THR A 49 -6.29 18.78 -12.25
N VAL A 50 -5.22 18.34 -12.93
CA VAL A 50 -4.15 17.52 -12.31
C VAL A 50 -3.47 18.18 -11.10
N PRO A 51 -3.14 19.50 -11.12
CA PRO A 51 -2.55 20.16 -9.95
C PRO A 51 -3.44 20.08 -8.70
N VAL A 52 -4.76 20.21 -8.88
CA VAL A 52 -5.72 20.10 -7.77
C VAL A 52 -5.75 18.67 -7.24
N GLN A 53 -5.75 17.66 -8.13
CA GLN A 53 -5.70 16.25 -7.70
C GLN A 53 -4.42 15.94 -6.92
N LEU A 54 -3.27 16.47 -7.36
CA LEU A 54 -1.99 16.33 -6.67
C LEU A 54 -2.03 17.00 -5.28
N TYR A 55 -2.51 18.24 -5.20
CA TYR A 55 -2.63 18.96 -3.92
C TYR A 55 -3.52 18.21 -2.93
N VAL A 56 -4.72 17.77 -3.36
CA VAL A 56 -5.64 17.03 -2.50
C VAL A 56 -5.07 15.66 -2.10
N GLY A 57 -4.49 14.92 -3.04
CA GLY A 57 -3.91 13.59 -2.78
C GLY A 57 -2.77 13.63 -1.75
N PHE A 58 -1.79 14.51 -1.95
CA PHE A 58 -0.71 14.71 -0.99
C PHE A 58 -1.19 15.35 0.33
N GLY A 59 -2.22 16.20 0.27
CA GLY A 59 -2.85 16.77 1.45
C GLY A 59 -3.48 15.71 2.36
N CYS A 60 -4.21 14.75 1.78
CA CYS A 60 -4.75 13.59 2.52
C CYS A 60 -3.63 12.77 3.17
N PHE A 61 -2.55 12.50 2.43
CA PHE A 61 -1.38 11.80 2.96
C PHE A 61 -0.72 12.57 4.12
N GLY A 62 -0.55 13.88 3.98
CA GLY A 62 -0.04 14.76 5.04
C GLY A 62 -0.92 14.74 6.30
N ALA A 63 -2.25 14.76 6.14
CA ALA A 63 -3.20 14.66 7.24
C ALA A 63 -3.17 13.28 7.93
N MET A 64 -2.92 12.20 7.19
CA MET A 64 -2.67 10.87 7.75
C MET A 64 -1.41 10.88 8.63
N VAL A 65 -0.29 11.42 8.14
CA VAL A 65 0.97 11.51 8.91
C VAL A 65 0.77 12.38 10.17
N ALA A 66 0.07 13.51 10.05
CA ALA A 66 -0.28 14.36 11.19
C ALA A 66 -1.13 13.62 12.25
N SER A 67 -2.01 12.71 11.83
CA SER A 67 -2.82 11.86 12.72
C SER A 67 -1.96 10.84 13.50
N ILE A 68 -0.88 10.35 12.90
CA ILE A 68 0.10 9.49 13.59
C ILE A 68 0.80 10.29 14.68
N ILE A 69 1.31 11.49 14.36
CA ILE A 69 1.97 12.38 15.31
C ILE A 69 1.02 12.71 16.47
N LEU A 70 -0.25 13.01 16.17
CA LEU A 70 -1.28 13.23 17.19
C LEU A 70 -1.44 12.03 18.14
N SER A 71 -1.39 10.81 17.62
CA SER A 71 -1.47 9.59 18.42
C SER A 71 -0.28 9.43 19.36
N PHE A 72 0.93 9.74 18.90
CA PHE A 72 2.14 9.78 19.73
C PHE A 72 2.09 10.89 20.77
N LEU A 73 1.69 12.10 20.38
CA LEU A 73 1.57 13.25 21.27
C LEU A 73 0.56 12.99 22.39
N TYR A 74 -0.64 12.50 22.05
CA TYR A 74 -1.65 12.14 23.04
C TYR A 74 -1.12 11.11 24.04
N ARG A 75 -0.41 10.08 23.54
CA ARG A 75 0.16 9.03 24.39
C ARG A 75 1.23 9.55 25.31
N HIS A 76 2.18 10.30 24.77
CA HIS A 76 3.23 10.96 25.54
C HIS A 76 2.62 11.80 26.66
N GLN A 77 1.65 12.66 26.33
CA GLN A 77 1.03 13.56 27.30
C GLN A 77 0.16 12.85 28.34
N VAL A 78 -0.36 11.65 28.07
CA VAL A 78 -1.07 10.84 29.09
C VAL A 78 -0.10 10.13 30.03
N THR A 79 1.06 9.70 29.53
CA THR A 79 2.07 8.95 30.30
C THR A 79 2.96 9.86 31.16
N VAL A 80 3.21 11.09 30.73
CA VAL A 80 4.05 12.05 31.45
C VAL A 80 3.34 12.58 32.71
N ASN A 81 4.09 12.60 33.82
CA ASN A 81 3.64 13.12 35.12
C ASN A 81 3.32 14.61 35.07
N GLN A 82 2.50 15.07 36.03
CA GLN A 82 2.10 16.48 36.10
C GLN A 82 3.27 17.42 36.38
N ASP A 83 4.29 16.96 37.12
CA ASP A 83 5.42 17.79 37.57
C ASP A 83 6.60 17.82 36.58
N ASN A 84 6.48 17.12 35.45
CA ASN A 84 7.56 17.03 34.47
C ASN A 84 7.46 18.20 33.47
N ILE A 85 8.59 18.82 33.14
CA ILE A 85 8.70 19.98 32.22
C ILE A 85 8.09 19.66 30.84
N LEU A 86 8.10 18.40 30.43
CA LEU A 86 7.55 17.92 29.16
C LEU A 86 6.01 17.76 29.16
N LYS A 87 5.34 18.04 30.28
CA LYS A 87 3.88 18.08 30.39
C LYS A 87 3.38 19.38 29.78
N CYS A 88 2.78 19.28 28.60
CA CYS A 88 2.32 20.43 27.85
C CYS A 88 0.90 20.83 28.23
N ASN A 89 0.63 22.14 28.26
CA ASN A 89 -0.73 22.67 28.38
C ASN A 89 -1.60 22.25 27.19
N ARG A 90 -2.91 22.15 27.41
CA ARG A 90 -3.86 21.73 26.38
C ARG A 90 -3.82 22.63 25.13
N TRP A 91 -3.68 23.93 25.32
CA TRP A 91 -3.55 24.89 24.22
C TRP A 91 -2.30 24.65 23.39
N PHE A 92 -1.15 24.43 24.04
CA PHE A 92 0.09 24.10 23.35
C PHE A 92 -0.03 22.81 22.52
N GLN A 93 -0.67 21.77 23.07
CA GLN A 93 -0.91 20.53 22.33
C GLN A 93 -1.79 20.75 21.09
N ILE A 94 -2.82 21.60 21.20
CA ILE A 94 -3.69 21.96 20.07
C ILE A 94 -2.89 22.75 19.03
N CYS A 95 -2.06 23.71 19.44
CA CYS A 95 -1.22 24.47 18.52
C CYS A 95 -0.25 23.57 17.76
N VAL A 96 0.47 22.67 18.45
CA VAL A 96 1.37 21.70 17.81
C VAL A 96 0.63 20.80 16.83
N MET A 97 -0.60 20.37 17.17
CA MET A 97 -1.43 19.58 16.29
C MET A 97 -1.81 20.36 15.03
N ILE A 98 -2.37 21.57 15.18
CA ILE A 98 -2.78 22.42 14.05
C ILE A 98 -1.58 22.69 13.15
N MET A 99 -0.42 23.03 13.73
CA MET A 99 0.79 23.32 12.98
C MET A 99 1.26 22.11 12.16
N ASN A 100 1.27 20.90 12.75
CA ASN A 100 1.62 19.68 12.01
C ASN A 100 0.61 19.39 10.89
N TYR A 101 -0.69 19.56 11.13
CA TYR A 101 -1.70 19.37 10.08
C TYR A 101 -1.51 20.36 8.93
N VAL A 102 -1.28 21.64 9.22
CA VAL A 102 -1.08 22.67 8.21
C VAL A 102 0.21 22.42 7.42
N ILE A 103 1.33 22.18 8.09
CA ILE A 103 2.63 21.96 7.43
C ILE A 103 2.57 20.72 6.55
N LEU A 104 2.10 19.59 7.08
CA LEU A 104 2.14 18.31 6.37
C LEU A 104 1.11 18.25 5.24
N SER A 105 -0.10 18.79 5.43
CA SER A 105 -1.11 18.80 4.37
C SER A 105 -0.75 19.75 3.22
N ASN A 106 0.10 20.75 3.48
CA ASN A 106 0.58 21.69 2.46
C ASN A 106 2.01 21.38 1.98
N ALA A 107 2.55 20.21 2.32
CA ALA A 107 3.91 19.83 1.96
C ALA A 107 4.16 19.86 0.43
N LEU A 108 3.13 19.68 -0.41
CA LEU A 108 3.30 19.72 -1.85
C LEU A 108 3.28 21.14 -2.45
N LEU A 109 2.80 22.16 -1.72
CA LEU A 109 2.66 23.52 -2.27
C LEU A 109 3.95 24.07 -2.88
N PRO A 110 5.13 23.95 -2.24
CA PRO A 110 6.38 24.43 -2.84
C PRO A 110 6.67 23.77 -4.19
N ALA A 111 6.33 22.50 -4.36
CA ALA A 111 6.51 21.79 -5.63
C ALA A 111 5.57 22.32 -6.72
N LEU A 112 4.32 22.63 -6.35
CA LEU A 112 3.34 23.20 -7.30
C LEU A 112 3.72 24.62 -7.72
N PHE A 113 4.22 25.45 -6.80
CA PHE A 113 4.67 26.81 -7.13
C PHE A 113 5.96 26.85 -7.95
N THR A 114 6.79 25.81 -7.86
CA THR A 114 8.03 25.72 -8.64
C THR A 114 7.86 24.95 -9.95
N SER A 115 6.64 24.50 -10.27
CA SER A 115 6.38 23.73 -11.47
C SER A 115 6.64 24.53 -12.75
N PRO A 116 7.02 23.87 -13.87
CA PRO A 116 7.40 24.56 -15.09
C PRO A 116 6.28 25.42 -15.70
N ASP A 117 6.59 26.67 -16.06
CA ASP A 117 5.65 27.62 -16.68
C ASP A 117 5.07 27.09 -18.01
N SER A 118 5.89 26.37 -18.79
CA SER A 118 5.51 25.77 -20.07
C SER A 118 5.59 24.24 -20.00
N GLN A 119 4.46 23.61 -19.70
CA GLN A 119 4.34 22.15 -19.66
C GLN A 119 4.68 21.50 -21.01
N LEU A 120 4.32 22.12 -22.14
CA LEU A 120 4.57 21.55 -23.47
C LEU A 120 6.06 21.59 -23.82
N ALA A 121 6.76 22.70 -23.55
CA ALA A 121 8.19 22.82 -23.85
C ALA A 121 9.00 21.82 -23.03
N THR A 122 8.71 21.68 -21.73
CA THR A 122 9.39 20.71 -20.86
C THR A 122 9.10 19.27 -21.29
N LYS A 123 7.86 18.93 -21.69
CA LYS A 123 7.55 17.61 -22.26
C LYS A 123 8.37 17.32 -23.51
N ILE A 124 8.52 18.29 -24.42
CA ILE A 124 9.32 18.13 -25.65
C ILE A 124 10.81 17.97 -25.34
N GLU A 125 11.34 18.74 -24.39
CA GLU A 125 12.73 18.65 -23.95
C GLU A 125 13.05 17.27 -23.36
N ILE A 126 12.17 16.77 -22.49
CA ILE A 126 12.27 15.43 -21.92
C ILE A 126 12.26 14.35 -23.02
N LEU A 127 11.39 14.48 -24.04
CA LEU A 127 11.36 13.55 -25.17
C LEU A 127 12.66 13.49 -25.97
N ARG A 128 13.43 14.59 -26.00
CA ARG A 128 14.70 14.67 -26.73
C ARG A 128 15.87 14.09 -25.94
N ASN A 129 15.82 14.22 -24.61
CA ASN A 129 16.94 13.87 -23.73
C ASN A 129 16.83 12.44 -23.18
N GLU A 130 15.61 11.90 -23.03
CA GLU A 130 15.38 10.58 -22.45
C GLU A 130 15.48 9.45 -23.49
N ALA A 131 16.25 8.41 -23.18
CA ALA A 131 16.45 7.26 -24.07
C ALA A 131 15.17 6.41 -24.26
N CYS A 132 14.26 6.41 -23.29
CA CYS A 132 12.99 5.69 -23.31
C CYS A 132 11.86 6.52 -22.68
N PRO A 133 11.29 7.50 -23.39
CA PRO A 133 10.24 8.34 -22.84
C PRO A 133 8.92 7.60 -22.68
N ALA A 134 8.13 8.00 -21.69
CA ALA A 134 6.78 7.45 -21.50
C ALA A 134 5.88 7.77 -22.70
N LYS A 135 5.26 6.75 -23.30
CA LYS A 135 4.36 6.89 -24.47
C LYS A 135 3.21 7.87 -24.24
N ASP A 136 2.76 8.01 -22.99
CA ASP A 136 1.65 8.88 -22.60
C ASP A 136 2.10 10.31 -22.20
N LEU A 137 3.38 10.67 -22.41
CA LEU A 137 3.94 11.94 -21.94
C LEU A 137 3.30 13.16 -22.63
N LEU A 138 2.94 13.09 -23.91
CA LEU A 138 2.29 14.18 -24.64
C LEU A 138 0.77 14.26 -24.44
N HIS A 139 0.19 13.36 -23.63
CA HIS A 139 -1.24 13.38 -23.38
C HIS A 139 -1.67 14.70 -22.70
N PRO A 140 -2.85 15.27 -23.00
CA PRO A 140 -3.33 16.49 -22.35
C PRO A 140 -3.36 16.39 -20.81
N ASP A 141 -3.83 15.25 -20.29
CA ASP A 141 -3.87 14.99 -18.84
C ASP A 141 -2.52 14.65 -18.19
N SER A 142 -1.40 14.60 -18.93
CA SER A 142 -0.11 14.39 -18.29
C SER A 142 0.41 15.70 -17.69
N TYR A 143 1.06 15.60 -16.54
CA TYR A 143 1.61 16.74 -15.81
C TYR A 143 3.04 16.48 -15.37
N VAL A 144 3.95 17.38 -15.73
CA VAL A 144 5.33 17.38 -15.24
C VAL A 144 5.36 18.30 -14.03
N LEU A 145 5.56 17.71 -12.86
CA LEU A 145 5.60 18.44 -11.60
C LEU A 145 6.92 19.18 -11.43
N GLN A 146 8.04 18.58 -11.82
CA GLN A 146 9.36 19.22 -11.73
C GLN A 146 10.31 18.73 -12.83
N SER A 147 11.18 19.63 -13.32
CA SER A 147 12.24 19.31 -14.29
C SER A 147 13.56 18.90 -13.64
N SER A 148 13.82 19.27 -12.38
CA SER A 148 15.05 18.96 -11.65
C SER A 148 14.79 18.50 -10.20
N VAL A 149 15.61 17.55 -9.75
CA VAL A 149 15.47 16.88 -8.44
C VAL A 149 16.05 17.72 -7.29
N ASP A 150 17.03 18.58 -7.60
CA ASP A 150 17.98 19.18 -6.65
C ASP A 150 17.35 19.99 -5.51
N ARG A 151 16.22 20.68 -5.76
CA ARG A 151 15.58 21.54 -4.75
C ARG A 151 14.47 20.83 -4.00
N LEU A 152 13.76 19.91 -4.66
CA LEU A 152 12.59 19.25 -4.11
C LEU A 152 12.98 18.08 -3.20
N PHE A 153 14.05 17.38 -3.55
CA PHE A 153 14.56 16.24 -2.79
C PHE A 153 14.99 16.59 -1.35
N PRO A 154 15.88 17.57 -1.10
CA PRO A 154 16.29 17.92 0.26
C PRO A 154 15.10 18.42 1.10
N TYR A 155 14.11 19.08 0.49
CA TYR A 155 12.89 19.51 1.17
C TYR A 155 12.06 18.33 1.69
N PHE A 156 11.78 17.33 0.83
CA PHE A 156 11.05 16.14 1.27
C PHE A 156 11.84 15.31 2.28
N CYS A 157 13.16 15.18 2.10
CA CYS A 157 14.04 14.55 3.10
C CYS A 157 13.99 15.29 4.44
N GLY A 158 13.96 16.62 4.44
CA GLY A 158 13.82 17.43 5.65
C GLY A 158 12.49 17.18 6.38
N LEU A 159 11.37 17.13 5.66
CA LEU A 159 10.05 16.80 6.23
C LEU A 159 10.02 15.40 6.85
N VAL A 160 10.62 14.45 6.14
CA VAL A 160 10.82 13.06 6.58
C VAL A 160 11.56 13.00 7.92
N VAL A 161 12.71 13.69 8.03
CA VAL A 161 13.53 13.74 9.24
C VAL A 161 12.77 14.44 10.35
N PHE A 162 12.08 15.54 10.04
CA PHE A 162 11.25 16.28 11.00
C PHE A 162 10.18 15.38 11.64
N VAL A 163 9.41 14.64 10.84
CA VAL A 163 8.41 13.69 11.34
C VAL A 163 9.06 12.57 12.14
N GLY A 164 10.16 12.01 11.63
CA GLY A 164 10.91 10.94 12.28
C GLY A 164 11.41 11.35 13.66
N CYS A 165 12.04 12.52 13.78
CA CYS A 165 12.55 13.06 15.04
C CYS A 165 11.43 13.31 16.05
N GLN A 166 10.28 13.89 15.65
CA GLN A 166 9.16 14.11 16.56
C GLN A 166 8.62 12.79 17.14
N CYS A 167 8.35 11.81 16.27
CA CYS A 167 7.84 10.51 16.67
C CYS A 167 8.84 9.73 17.52
N ALA A 168 10.13 9.77 17.16
CA ALA A 168 11.20 9.12 17.90
C ALA A 168 11.35 9.73 19.31
N PHE A 169 11.39 11.06 19.41
CA PHE A 169 11.47 11.76 20.70
C PHE A 169 10.31 11.37 21.61
N MET A 170 9.06 11.48 21.13
CA MET A 170 7.87 11.16 21.91
C MET A 170 7.81 9.66 22.28
N GLY A 171 8.17 8.78 21.34
CA GLY A 171 8.15 7.33 21.51
C GLY A 171 9.21 6.82 22.48
N LEU A 172 10.45 7.30 22.36
CA LEU A 172 11.57 6.92 23.24
C LEU A 172 11.34 7.42 24.66
N HIS A 173 10.90 8.68 24.83
CA HIS A 173 10.60 9.22 26.15
C HIS A 173 9.42 8.50 26.81
N CYS A 174 8.36 8.20 26.06
CA CYS A 174 7.24 7.40 26.55
C CYS A 174 7.69 5.99 26.97
N SER A 175 8.58 5.36 26.19
CA SER A 175 9.18 4.06 26.52
C SER A 175 10.02 4.13 27.80
N TRP A 176 10.87 5.14 27.93
CA TRP A 176 11.69 5.35 29.11
C TRP A 176 10.85 5.47 30.39
N ILE A 177 9.77 6.26 30.36
CA ILE A 177 8.86 6.40 31.51
C ILE A 177 8.17 5.08 31.84
N LEU A 178 7.72 4.32 30.83
CA LEU A 178 7.00 3.06 31.03
C LEU A 178 7.88 1.93 31.58
N PHE A 179 9.16 1.91 31.23
CA PHE A 179 10.07 0.81 31.56
C PHE A 179 11.06 1.11 32.70
N PHE A 180 11.61 2.33 32.78
CA PHE A 180 12.72 2.65 33.67
C PHE A 180 12.37 3.58 34.83
N SER A 181 11.29 4.36 34.72
CA SER A 181 10.96 5.32 35.78
C SER A 181 10.38 4.63 37.02
N THR A 182 10.98 4.89 38.19
CA THR A 182 10.48 4.56 39.54
C THR A 182 9.11 5.17 39.84
N LEU A 183 8.62 6.10 39.00
CA LEU A 183 7.30 6.74 39.06
C LEU A 183 6.12 5.81 38.67
N THR A 184 6.41 4.57 38.28
CA THR A 184 5.40 3.56 37.90
C THR A 184 4.76 2.82 39.07
N THR A 185 5.14 3.12 40.32
CA THR A 185 4.55 2.52 41.54
C THR A 185 3.04 2.74 41.65
N LYS A 186 2.47 3.74 40.95
CA LYS A 186 1.03 4.02 40.90
C LYS A 186 0.21 3.23 39.86
N LEU A 187 0.84 2.50 38.93
CA LEU A 187 0.15 1.78 37.85
C LEU A 187 0.15 0.26 38.06
N SER A 188 -1.02 -0.37 37.96
CA SER A 188 -1.12 -1.83 38.11
C SER A 188 -0.33 -2.57 37.03
N LYS A 189 0.26 -3.73 37.38
CA LYS A 189 1.02 -4.60 36.45
C LYS A 189 0.24 -4.91 35.17
N LYS A 190 -1.08 -5.08 35.26
CA LYS A 190 -2.00 -5.34 34.13
C LYS A 190 -2.09 -4.13 33.19
N THR A 191 -2.23 -2.92 33.75
CA THR A 191 -2.31 -1.67 32.97
C THR A 191 -1.00 -1.39 32.25
N ARG A 192 0.14 -1.58 32.93
CA ARG A 192 1.48 -1.44 32.34
C ARG A 192 1.68 -2.37 31.13
N LYS A 193 1.29 -3.65 31.26
CA LYS A 193 1.38 -4.62 30.16
C LYS A 193 0.51 -4.23 28.96
N MET A 194 -0.69 -3.66 29.19
CA MET A 194 -1.53 -3.17 28.09
C MET A 194 -0.95 -1.91 27.42
N GLN A 195 -0.40 -0.98 28.20
CA GLN A 195 0.21 0.26 27.67
C GLN A 195 1.45 -0.04 26.82
N ALA A 196 2.33 -0.95 27.28
CA ALA A 196 3.51 -1.38 26.51
C ALA A 196 3.12 -2.06 25.19
N LYS A 197 2.14 -2.97 25.20
CA LYS A 197 1.64 -3.61 23.97
C LYS A 197 1.11 -2.59 22.96
N LEU A 198 0.44 -1.55 23.45
CA LEU A 198 -0.13 -0.53 22.59
C LEU A 198 0.93 0.42 22.03
N LEU A 199 1.96 0.74 22.80
CA LEU A 199 3.10 1.52 22.33
C LEU A 199 3.87 0.75 21.23
N VAL A 200 4.11 -0.55 21.44
CA VAL A 200 4.70 -1.42 20.40
C VAL A 200 3.83 -1.44 19.14
N ALA A 201 2.51 -1.49 19.28
CA ALA A 201 1.60 -1.42 18.12
C ALA A 201 1.68 -0.09 17.38
N LEU A 202 1.76 1.05 18.08
CA LEU A 202 1.92 2.38 17.47
C LEU A 202 3.28 2.55 16.79
N VAL A 203 4.35 2.09 17.44
CA VAL A 203 5.70 2.07 16.85
C VAL A 203 5.73 1.19 15.61
N ALA A 204 5.10 0.01 15.64
CA ALA A 204 4.98 -0.85 14.46
C ALA A 204 4.16 -0.17 13.34
N GLN A 205 3.06 0.53 13.68
CA GLN A 205 2.25 1.27 12.71
C GLN A 205 3.00 2.41 12.02
N LEU A 206 4.02 2.99 12.65
CA LEU A 206 4.90 3.99 12.03
C LEU A 206 6.10 3.35 11.34
N ALA A 207 6.76 2.40 12.00
CA ALA A 207 7.99 1.75 11.56
C ALA A 207 7.77 0.88 10.32
N ILE A 208 6.63 0.21 10.20
CA ILE A 208 6.32 -0.60 9.01
C ILE A 208 6.28 0.33 7.78
N PRO A 209 5.40 1.35 7.68
CA PRO A 209 5.43 2.31 6.57
C PRO A 209 6.78 3.00 6.36
N THR A 210 7.40 3.48 7.44
CA THR A 210 8.65 4.25 7.30
C THR A 210 9.83 3.38 6.88
N THR A 211 10.07 2.23 7.50
CA THR A 211 11.16 1.32 7.09
C THR A 211 10.93 0.80 5.68
N LEU A 212 9.69 0.52 5.29
CA LEU A 212 9.39 0.03 3.95
C LEU A 212 9.49 1.09 2.86
N CYS A 213 9.45 2.37 3.21
CA CYS A 213 9.73 3.48 2.29
C CYS A 213 11.19 3.95 2.34
N TYR A 214 11.78 4.03 3.53
CA TYR A 214 13.17 4.43 3.73
C TYR A 214 14.16 3.39 3.26
N CYS A 215 13.88 2.08 3.40
CA CYS A 215 14.81 1.05 2.91
C CYS A 215 14.98 1.14 1.39
N PRO A 216 13.90 1.20 0.56
CA PRO A 216 14.05 1.51 -0.85
C PRO A 216 14.72 2.86 -1.08
N MET A 217 14.29 3.96 -0.44
CA MET A 217 14.88 5.28 -0.67
C MET A 217 16.37 5.37 -0.33
N ALA A 218 16.81 4.80 0.79
CA ALA A 218 18.20 4.81 1.22
C ALA A 218 19.04 3.92 0.32
N TYR A 219 18.54 2.72 0.00
CA TYR A 219 19.14 1.85 -0.98
C TYR A 219 19.31 2.56 -2.34
N PHE A 220 18.29 3.26 -2.81
CA PHE A 220 18.32 3.99 -4.08
C PHE A 220 19.21 5.24 -4.04
N ALA A 221 19.16 6.04 -2.98
CA ALA A 221 20.02 7.22 -2.80
C ALA A 221 21.50 6.83 -2.75
N ILE A 222 21.83 5.70 -2.10
CA ILE A 222 23.19 5.15 -2.08
C ILE A 222 23.60 4.69 -3.49
N THR A 223 22.69 4.08 -4.27
CA THR A 223 23.00 3.66 -5.65
C THR A 223 23.14 4.82 -6.64
N THR A 224 22.49 5.96 -6.40
CA THR A 224 22.62 7.16 -7.26
C THR A 224 23.83 8.02 -6.91
N LEU A 225 24.28 8.01 -5.65
CA LEU A 225 25.47 8.75 -5.21
C LEU A 225 26.79 8.05 -5.55
N VAL A 226 26.73 6.76 -5.86
CA VAL A 226 27.89 5.94 -6.19
C VAL A 226 27.60 5.24 -7.52
N ASP A 227 27.98 5.87 -8.63
CA ASP A 227 27.74 5.49 -10.04
C ASP A 227 28.07 4.04 -10.44
N HIS A 228 28.56 3.20 -9.52
CA HIS A 228 29.01 1.82 -9.75
C HIS A 228 28.26 0.73 -8.96
N TYR A 229 27.20 1.04 -8.19
CA TYR A 229 26.51 0.03 -7.34
C TYR A 229 25.15 -0.50 -7.84
N TRP A 230 24.75 -0.19 -9.08
CA TRP A 230 23.49 -0.65 -9.69
C TRP A 230 23.29 -2.17 -9.63
N GLN A 231 24.39 -2.94 -9.73
CA GLN A 231 24.34 -4.40 -9.73
C GLN A 231 24.08 -4.99 -8.34
N LEU A 232 24.90 -4.65 -7.32
CA LEU A 232 24.76 -5.22 -5.96
C LEU A 232 23.34 -5.04 -5.43
N GLY A 233 22.80 -3.87 -5.67
CA GLY A 233 21.49 -3.54 -5.21
C GLY A 233 20.34 -4.25 -5.92
N TYR A 234 20.48 -4.45 -7.23
CA TYR A 234 19.58 -5.30 -8.01
C TYR A 234 19.58 -6.73 -7.45
N TRP A 235 20.75 -7.26 -7.07
CA TRP A 235 20.91 -8.56 -6.41
C TRP A 235 20.28 -8.60 -5.02
N ILE A 236 20.47 -7.57 -4.19
CA ILE A 236 19.84 -7.46 -2.86
C ILE A 236 18.32 -7.45 -2.99
N CYS A 237 17.77 -6.65 -3.91
CA CYS A 237 16.34 -6.60 -4.16
C CYS A 237 15.82 -7.97 -4.61
N THR A 238 16.45 -8.57 -5.62
CA THR A 238 16.07 -9.89 -6.13
C THR A 238 16.11 -10.96 -5.04
N GLY A 239 17.19 -11.03 -4.26
CA GLY A 239 17.34 -11.96 -3.15
C GLY A 239 16.28 -11.75 -2.07
N THR A 240 15.98 -10.49 -1.72
CA THR A 240 14.91 -10.15 -0.77
C THR A 240 13.54 -10.58 -1.29
N GLY A 241 13.26 -10.38 -2.59
CA GLY A 241 12.03 -10.83 -3.24
C GLY A 241 11.86 -12.35 -3.20
N ILE A 242 12.93 -13.11 -3.47
CA ILE A 242 12.93 -14.57 -3.40
C ILE A 242 12.70 -15.04 -1.95
N LEU A 243 13.43 -14.47 -0.98
CA LEU A 243 13.29 -14.83 0.43
C LEU A 243 11.88 -14.54 0.96
N SER A 244 11.30 -13.38 0.62
CA SER A 244 9.93 -13.02 0.98
C SER A 244 8.91 -13.97 0.35
N SER A 245 9.16 -14.41 -0.88
CA SER A 245 8.29 -15.37 -1.58
C SER A 245 8.33 -16.75 -0.92
N LEU A 246 9.53 -17.25 -0.58
CA LEU A 246 9.71 -18.50 0.16
C LEU A 246 9.06 -18.46 1.54
N PHE A 247 9.21 -17.34 2.26
CA PHE A 247 8.58 -17.14 3.55
C PHE A 247 7.04 -17.18 3.43
N THR A 248 6.48 -16.48 2.44
CA THR A 248 5.03 -16.46 2.18
C THR A 248 4.51 -17.86 1.85
N ILE A 249 5.22 -18.61 1.01
CA ILE A 249 4.92 -20.02 0.70
C ILE A 249 4.87 -20.86 1.99
N GLY A 250 5.87 -20.71 2.87
CA GLY A 250 5.94 -21.43 4.13
C GLY A 250 4.76 -21.13 5.07
N VAL A 251 4.39 -19.85 5.20
CA VAL A 251 3.24 -19.44 6.04
C VAL A 251 1.92 -19.91 5.43
N CYS A 252 1.72 -19.75 4.11
CA CYS A 252 0.51 -20.22 3.43
C CYS A 252 0.37 -21.74 3.52
N TRP A 253 1.47 -22.49 3.31
CA TRP A 253 1.50 -23.94 3.51
C TRP A 253 1.10 -24.29 4.95
N PHE A 254 1.67 -23.62 5.94
CA PHE A 254 1.36 -23.87 7.35
C PHE A 254 -0.14 -23.66 7.64
N ILE A 255 -0.73 -22.57 7.16
CA ILE A 255 -2.17 -22.29 7.30
C ILE A 255 -2.99 -23.39 6.62
N MET A 256 -2.66 -23.74 5.37
CA MET A 256 -3.37 -24.76 4.61
C MET A 256 -3.28 -26.13 5.31
N ASN A 257 -2.10 -26.56 5.74
CA ASN A 257 -1.90 -27.85 6.41
C ASN A 257 -2.64 -27.90 7.76
N LYS A 258 -2.50 -26.87 8.60
CA LYS A 258 -3.15 -26.82 9.92
C LYS A 258 -4.68 -26.82 9.81
N HIS A 259 -5.27 -26.00 8.95
CA HIS A 259 -6.73 -25.85 8.87
C HIS A 259 -7.41 -26.89 7.96
N THR A 260 -6.75 -27.33 6.88
CA THR A 260 -7.34 -28.32 5.95
C THR A 260 -7.17 -29.74 6.47
N LEU A 261 -5.93 -30.12 6.83
CA LEU A 261 -5.63 -31.51 7.18
C LEU A 261 -5.93 -31.82 8.66
N LYS A 262 -5.60 -30.92 9.60
CA LYS A 262 -5.81 -31.19 11.03
C LYS A 262 -7.21 -30.82 11.54
N GLN A 263 -7.77 -29.68 11.12
CA GLN A 263 -9.05 -29.19 11.64
C GLN A 263 -10.26 -29.46 10.73
N LYS A 264 -10.05 -29.93 9.49
CA LYS A 264 -11.10 -30.15 8.46
C LYS A 264 -12.09 -28.97 8.33
N THR A 265 -11.63 -27.74 8.56
CA THR A 265 -12.48 -26.53 8.54
C THR A 265 -12.94 -26.14 7.15
N TRP A 266 -12.43 -26.78 6.09
CA TRP A 266 -12.81 -26.55 4.69
C TRP A 266 -14.30 -26.84 4.40
N ARG A 267 -14.98 -27.61 5.26
CA ARG A 267 -16.43 -27.83 5.18
C ARG A 267 -17.25 -26.63 5.66
N LYS A 268 -16.65 -25.67 6.39
CA LYS A 268 -17.34 -24.46 6.84
C LYS A 268 -17.28 -23.38 5.78
N LEU A 269 -18.44 -22.92 5.31
CA LEU A 269 -18.59 -21.93 4.24
C LEU A 269 -17.81 -20.63 4.51
N GLU A 270 -17.73 -20.19 5.77
CA GLU A 270 -17.04 -18.96 6.19
C GLU A 270 -15.52 -19.00 5.97
N TYR A 271 -14.92 -20.20 6.00
CA TYR A 271 -13.48 -20.39 5.86
C TYR A 271 -13.05 -20.72 4.43
N GLN A 272 -13.98 -21.10 3.55
CA GLN A 272 -13.68 -21.47 2.16
C GLN A 272 -13.13 -20.28 1.36
N ILE A 273 -13.70 -19.09 1.53
CA ILE A 273 -13.26 -17.87 0.82
C ILE A 273 -11.86 -17.45 1.29
N ILE A 274 -11.61 -17.55 2.60
CA ILE A 274 -10.29 -17.31 3.20
C ILE A 274 -9.27 -18.31 2.65
N PHE A 275 -9.65 -19.58 2.53
CA PHE A 275 -8.78 -20.62 1.99
C PHE A 275 -8.43 -20.37 0.51
N ILE A 276 -9.39 -19.94 -0.30
CA ILE A 276 -9.14 -19.56 -1.70
C ILE A 276 -8.15 -18.39 -1.76
N ARG A 277 -8.29 -17.39 -0.88
CA ARG A 277 -7.33 -16.28 -0.78
C ARG A 277 -5.92 -16.80 -0.48
N VAL A 278 -5.76 -17.65 0.54
CA VAL A 278 -4.46 -18.24 0.90
C VAL A 278 -3.87 -19.09 -0.23
N ALA A 279 -4.71 -19.81 -0.98
CA ALA A 279 -4.27 -20.62 -2.13
C ALA A 279 -3.80 -19.74 -3.30
N LEU A 280 -4.50 -18.64 -3.60
CA LEU A 280 -4.04 -17.67 -4.60
C LEU A 280 -2.71 -17.05 -4.20
N ASP A 281 -2.54 -16.68 -2.92
CA ASP A 281 -1.31 -16.11 -2.39
C ASP A 281 -0.13 -17.08 -2.53
N PHE A 282 -0.36 -18.36 -2.24
CA PHE A 282 0.60 -19.42 -2.43
C PHE A 282 1.03 -19.57 -3.90
N LEU A 283 0.07 -19.62 -4.83
CA LEU A 283 0.35 -19.74 -6.27
C LEU A 283 1.11 -18.53 -6.82
N ILE A 284 0.70 -17.31 -6.43
CA ILE A 284 1.38 -16.08 -6.84
C ILE A 284 2.82 -16.06 -6.34
N SER A 285 3.08 -16.48 -5.09
CA SER A 285 4.44 -16.55 -4.55
C SER A 285 5.30 -17.61 -5.25
N ILE A 286 4.74 -18.76 -5.65
CA ILE A 286 5.46 -19.76 -6.45
C ILE A 286 5.87 -19.17 -7.80
N ILE A 287 4.95 -18.53 -8.52
CA ILE A 287 5.23 -17.96 -9.85
C ILE A 287 6.19 -16.77 -9.78
N SER A 288 6.22 -16.04 -8.67
CA SER A 288 7.12 -14.90 -8.52
C SER A 288 8.61 -15.28 -8.49
N ILE A 289 8.96 -16.45 -7.95
CA ILE A 289 10.36 -16.89 -7.83
C ILE A 289 11.04 -16.99 -9.20
N PRO A 290 10.50 -17.74 -10.19
CA PRO A 290 11.09 -17.77 -11.53
C PRO A 290 11.08 -16.38 -12.18
N THR A 291 10.10 -15.51 -11.92
CA THR A 291 10.14 -14.14 -12.47
C THR A 291 11.29 -13.30 -11.92
N PHE A 292 11.65 -13.43 -10.64
CA PHE A 292 12.82 -12.76 -10.07
C PHE A 292 14.12 -13.34 -10.61
N ILE A 293 14.20 -14.66 -10.73
CA ILE A 293 15.37 -15.37 -11.27
C ILE A 293 15.61 -14.99 -12.74
N ILE A 294 14.57 -15.04 -13.59
CA ILE A 294 14.68 -14.68 -15.01
C ILE A 294 15.11 -13.22 -15.17
N ARG A 295 14.53 -12.30 -14.38
CA ARG A 295 14.94 -10.89 -14.36
C ARG A 295 16.40 -10.71 -13.93
N ALA A 296 16.92 -11.55 -13.05
CA ALA A 296 18.31 -11.51 -12.64
C ALA A 296 19.27 -11.96 -13.75
N PHE A 297 18.91 -12.99 -14.51
CA PHE A 297 19.67 -13.40 -15.68
C PHE A 297 19.60 -12.37 -16.82
N LEU A 298 18.43 -11.78 -17.08
CA LEU A 298 18.25 -10.69 -18.04
C LEU A 298 19.10 -9.46 -17.71
N PHE A 299 19.30 -9.15 -16.43
CA PHE A 299 20.17 -8.05 -16.00
C PHE A 299 21.67 -8.32 -16.24
N LEU A 300 22.06 -9.59 -16.37
CA LEU A 300 23.43 -9.99 -16.72
C LEU A 300 23.64 -10.10 -18.24
N ASP A 301 22.67 -9.65 -19.06
CA ASP A 301 22.64 -9.85 -20.51
C ASP A 301 22.78 -11.33 -20.94
N LEU A 302 22.43 -12.26 -20.03
CA LEU A 302 22.40 -13.69 -20.30
C LEU A 302 20.97 -14.04 -20.77
N GLU A 303 20.77 -14.19 -22.08
CA GLU A 303 19.52 -14.73 -22.65
C GLU A 303 19.39 -16.23 -22.36
N VAL A 304 19.01 -16.56 -21.11
CA VAL A 304 18.76 -17.95 -20.68
C VAL A 304 17.35 -18.43 -21.08
N VAL A 305 16.38 -17.50 -21.16
CA VAL A 305 14.96 -17.82 -21.39
C VAL A 305 14.41 -16.96 -22.53
N PRO A 306 13.75 -17.56 -23.55
CA PRO A 306 13.10 -16.80 -24.61
C PRO A 306 12.05 -15.82 -24.08
N PHE A 307 11.95 -14.65 -24.73
CA PHE A 307 11.00 -13.59 -24.35
C PHE A 307 9.56 -14.10 -24.23
N ASP A 308 9.12 -14.99 -25.13
CA ASP A 308 7.75 -15.53 -25.14
C ASP A 308 7.42 -16.32 -23.86
N VAL A 309 8.38 -17.10 -23.36
CA VAL A 309 8.20 -17.90 -22.13
C VAL A 309 8.12 -16.97 -20.92
N PHE A 310 9.02 -15.99 -20.84
CA PHE A 310 8.99 -14.97 -19.78
C PHE A 310 7.68 -14.16 -19.79
N PHE A 311 7.22 -13.78 -20.99
CA PHE A 311 5.98 -13.07 -21.19
C PHE A 311 4.77 -13.88 -20.69
N MET A 312 4.68 -15.16 -21.07
CA MET A 312 3.59 -16.05 -20.64
C MET A 312 3.55 -16.28 -19.13
N ILE A 313 4.71 -16.44 -18.47
CA ILE A 313 4.80 -16.47 -17.00
C ILE A 313 4.23 -15.17 -16.40
N GLY A 314 4.53 -14.03 -17.04
CA GLY A 314 3.98 -12.73 -16.68
C GLY A 314 2.46 -12.67 -16.79
N VAL A 315 1.87 -13.23 -17.85
CA VAL A 315 0.42 -13.28 -18.05
C VAL A 315 -0.26 -14.07 -16.94
N VAL A 316 0.25 -15.26 -16.62
CA VAL A 316 -0.29 -16.10 -15.54
C VAL A 316 -0.24 -15.37 -14.19
N SER A 317 0.88 -14.69 -13.92
CA SER A 317 1.04 -13.89 -12.71
C SER A 317 -0.01 -12.79 -12.61
N ILE A 318 -0.29 -12.06 -13.70
CA ILE A 318 -1.28 -10.98 -13.73
C ILE A 318 -2.70 -11.52 -13.53
N SER A 319 -3.04 -12.63 -14.19
CA SER A 319 -4.34 -13.28 -14.01
C SER A 319 -4.61 -13.65 -12.55
N LEU A 320 -3.65 -14.25 -11.85
CA LEU A 320 -3.81 -14.61 -10.43
C LEU A 320 -3.94 -13.39 -9.52
N VAL A 321 -3.19 -12.32 -9.82
CA VAL A 321 -3.31 -11.05 -9.08
C VAL A 321 -4.70 -10.44 -9.28
N GLU A 322 -5.25 -10.47 -10.50
CA GLU A 322 -6.60 -9.97 -10.78
C GLU A 322 -7.66 -10.78 -10.02
N MET A 323 -7.57 -12.12 -10.05
CA MET A 323 -8.43 -12.99 -9.24
C MET A 323 -8.38 -12.64 -7.75
N ARG A 324 -7.18 -12.43 -7.19
CA ARG A 324 -6.99 -12.07 -5.78
C ARG A 324 -7.63 -10.73 -5.44
N SER A 325 -7.48 -9.72 -6.31
CA SER A 325 -8.04 -8.39 -6.08
C SER A 325 -9.58 -8.40 -6.06
N TYR A 326 -10.23 -9.09 -7.00
CA TYR A 326 -11.68 -9.22 -6.99
C TYR A 326 -12.18 -10.09 -5.83
N LEU A 327 -11.43 -11.12 -5.43
CA LEU A 327 -11.75 -11.89 -4.23
C LEU A 327 -11.75 -11.02 -2.96
N ALA A 328 -10.82 -10.06 -2.84
CA ALA A 328 -10.80 -9.11 -1.74
C ALA A 328 -12.07 -8.24 -1.69
N VAL A 329 -12.54 -7.77 -2.86
CA VAL A 329 -13.82 -7.04 -2.98
C VAL A 329 -15.00 -7.88 -2.49
N VAL A 330 -15.08 -9.14 -2.93
CA VAL A 330 -16.16 -10.04 -2.51
C VAL A 330 -16.12 -10.24 -0.99
N ILE A 331 -14.94 -10.44 -0.41
CA ILE A 331 -14.77 -10.53 1.05
C ILE A 331 -15.29 -9.26 1.71
N ALA A 332 -14.90 -8.06 1.24
CA ALA A 332 -15.34 -6.80 1.81
C ALA A 332 -16.87 -6.63 1.77
N ILE A 333 -17.51 -6.97 0.64
CA ILE A 333 -18.97 -6.96 0.47
C ILE A 333 -19.64 -7.89 1.48
N GLU A 334 -19.18 -9.14 1.59
CA GLU A 334 -19.76 -10.11 2.52
C GLU A 334 -19.65 -9.63 3.98
N ARG A 335 -18.55 -8.97 4.35
CA ARG A 335 -18.38 -8.41 5.70
C ARG A 335 -19.36 -7.28 5.97
N VAL A 336 -19.61 -6.42 5.00
CA VAL A 336 -20.62 -5.36 5.13
C VAL A 336 -22.01 -5.97 5.25
N LEU A 337 -22.37 -6.96 4.44
CA LEU A 337 -23.66 -7.64 4.54
C LEU A 337 -23.84 -8.34 5.88
N ALA A 338 -22.81 -9.02 6.38
CA ALA A 338 -22.84 -9.70 7.68
C ALA A 338 -23.01 -8.73 8.86
N THR A 339 -22.50 -7.50 8.77
CA THR A 339 -22.57 -6.50 9.84
C THR A 339 -23.79 -5.60 9.80
N VAL A 340 -24.21 -5.21 8.59
CA VAL A 340 -25.34 -4.29 8.41
C VAL A 340 -26.65 -5.06 8.48
N PHE A 341 -26.70 -6.28 7.92
CA PHE A 341 -27.92 -7.08 7.81
C PHE A 341 -27.72 -8.54 8.31
N PRO A 342 -27.40 -8.77 9.60
CA PRO A 342 -26.99 -10.08 10.10
C PRO A 342 -28.02 -11.20 9.89
N ILE A 343 -29.31 -10.91 10.09
CA ILE A 343 -30.39 -11.92 9.96
C ILE A 343 -30.61 -12.31 8.50
N LYS A 344 -30.63 -11.34 7.58
CA LYS A 344 -30.76 -11.59 6.13
C LYS A 344 -29.52 -12.33 5.62
N PHE A 345 -28.33 -11.92 6.06
CA PHE A 345 -27.07 -12.56 5.70
C PHE A 345 -27.04 -14.02 6.15
N TRP A 346 -27.43 -14.33 7.38
CA TRP A 346 -27.47 -15.72 7.88
C TRP A 346 -28.44 -16.60 7.08
N LYS A 347 -29.62 -16.09 6.72
CA LYS A 347 -30.60 -16.83 5.90
C LYS A 347 -30.11 -17.04 4.48
N TYR A 348 -29.48 -16.02 3.88
CA TYR A 348 -28.84 -16.11 2.56
C TYR A 348 -27.69 -17.12 2.53
N ARG A 349 -26.79 -17.06 3.53
CA ARG A 349 -25.60 -17.92 3.64
C ARG A 349 -25.94 -19.40 3.77
N LYS A 350 -27.10 -19.73 4.35
CA LYS A 350 -27.62 -21.10 4.42
C LYS A 350 -28.03 -21.67 3.06
N GLY A 351 -28.40 -20.82 2.09
CA GLY A 351 -28.86 -21.23 0.76
C GLY A 351 -27.83 -21.09 -0.36
N SER A 352 -26.85 -20.18 -0.24
CA SER A 352 -25.87 -19.94 -1.31
C SER A 352 -24.59 -20.78 -1.14
N ALA A 353 -24.30 -21.66 -2.11
CA ALA A 353 -22.99 -22.28 -2.20
C ALA A 353 -21.92 -21.26 -2.64
N ASN A 354 -20.71 -21.37 -2.09
CA ASN A 354 -19.55 -20.54 -2.50
C ASN A 354 -19.15 -20.74 -3.98
N ILE A 355 -19.76 -21.69 -4.68
CA ILE A 355 -19.44 -22.02 -6.07
C ILE A 355 -19.65 -20.85 -7.02
N ALA A 356 -20.67 -20.03 -6.80
CA ALA A 356 -20.93 -18.83 -7.61
C ALA A 356 -19.81 -17.78 -7.43
N ILE A 357 -19.31 -17.65 -6.20
CA ILE A 357 -18.20 -16.75 -5.88
C ILE A 357 -16.90 -17.24 -6.53
N VAL A 358 -16.61 -18.53 -6.42
CA VAL A 358 -15.43 -19.13 -7.07
C VAL A 358 -15.51 -18.97 -8.59
N GLY A 359 -16.68 -19.23 -9.18
CA GLY A 359 -16.92 -19.05 -10.61
C GLY A 359 -16.65 -17.61 -11.05
N PHE A 360 -17.19 -16.62 -10.34
CA PHE A 360 -16.93 -15.21 -10.61
C PHE A 360 -15.43 -14.88 -10.55
N VAL A 361 -14.73 -15.29 -9.49
CA VAL A 361 -13.28 -15.02 -9.35
C VAL A 361 -12.48 -15.65 -10.49
N LEU A 362 -12.78 -16.90 -10.87
CA LEU A 362 -12.11 -17.54 -12.00
C LEU A 362 -12.35 -16.79 -13.32
N THR A 363 -13.59 -16.33 -13.57
CA THR A 363 -13.88 -15.55 -14.78
C THR A 363 -13.08 -14.26 -14.86
N THR A 364 -12.84 -13.57 -13.73
CA THR A 364 -12.00 -12.35 -13.71
C THR A 364 -10.53 -12.60 -14.03
N GLY A 365 -10.00 -13.79 -13.75
CA GLY A 365 -8.63 -14.12 -14.17
C GLY A 365 -8.53 -14.60 -15.62
N CYS A 366 -9.58 -15.26 -16.12
CA CYS A 366 -9.68 -15.68 -17.52
C CYS A 366 -9.89 -14.50 -18.47
N SER A 367 -10.53 -13.41 -18.04
CA SER A 367 -10.70 -12.22 -18.88
C SER A 367 -9.37 -11.59 -19.26
N VAL A 368 -8.33 -11.71 -18.44
CA VAL A 368 -6.99 -11.13 -18.69
C VAL A 368 -6.38 -11.59 -20.01
N PRO A 369 -6.10 -12.89 -20.24
CA PRO A 369 -5.56 -13.35 -21.52
C PRO A 369 -6.53 -13.15 -22.68
N ILE A 370 -7.84 -13.28 -22.46
CA ILE A 370 -8.86 -13.07 -23.50
C ILE A 370 -8.81 -11.63 -24.01
N VAL A 371 -8.84 -10.64 -23.10
CA VAL A 371 -8.78 -9.24 -23.50
C VAL A 371 -7.43 -8.93 -24.15
N MET A 372 -6.33 -9.47 -23.60
CA MET A 372 -4.99 -9.16 -24.09
C MET A 372 -4.73 -9.72 -25.50
N PHE A 373 -5.03 -10.99 -25.75
CA PHE A 373 -4.71 -11.64 -27.03
C PHE A 373 -5.83 -11.53 -28.06
N TYR A 374 -7.10 -11.60 -27.65
CA TYR A 374 -8.23 -11.66 -28.58
C TYR A 374 -8.85 -10.28 -28.84
N ILE A 375 -9.15 -9.51 -27.79
CA ILE A 375 -9.81 -8.20 -27.96
C ILE A 375 -8.81 -7.11 -28.37
N CYS A 376 -7.62 -7.11 -27.76
CA CYS A 376 -6.58 -6.12 -28.03
C CYS A 376 -5.58 -6.58 -29.11
N GLU A 377 -5.81 -7.76 -29.71
CA GLU A 377 -5.03 -8.35 -30.80
C GLU A 377 -3.50 -8.27 -30.62
N LEU A 378 -3.00 -8.61 -29.43
CA LEU A 378 -1.57 -8.61 -29.20
C LEU A 378 -0.86 -9.67 -30.05
N ARG A 379 0.04 -9.22 -30.93
CA ARG A 379 1.00 -10.09 -31.63
C ARG A 379 2.36 -10.03 -30.92
N LEU A 380 2.85 -11.20 -30.49
CA LEU A 380 4.19 -11.37 -29.94
C LEU A 380 5.23 -11.12 -31.05
N SER A 381 5.64 -9.87 -31.19
CA SER A 381 6.77 -9.48 -32.02
C SER A 381 7.86 -8.96 -31.08
N SER A 382 9.10 -9.42 -31.28
CA SER A 382 10.23 -8.96 -30.47
C SER A 382 10.47 -7.48 -30.74
N ILE A 383 10.11 -6.63 -29.77
CA ILE A 383 10.36 -5.19 -29.83
C ILE A 383 11.80 -4.96 -29.34
N ILE A 384 12.67 -4.49 -30.23
CA ILE A 384 14.06 -4.15 -29.91
C ILE A 384 14.08 -3.14 -28.74
N GLY A 385 14.77 -3.49 -27.65
CA GLY A 385 14.89 -2.66 -26.43
C GLY A 385 13.79 -2.88 -25.38
N CYS A 386 12.86 -3.84 -25.57
CA CYS A 386 11.79 -4.10 -24.61
C CYS A 386 12.18 -5.11 -23.51
N ASN A 387 12.76 -4.62 -22.41
CA ASN A 387 13.24 -5.47 -21.30
C ASN A 387 12.16 -5.76 -20.22
N ASN A 388 10.91 -5.35 -20.43
CA ASN A 388 9.83 -5.49 -19.44
C ASN A 388 8.49 -5.85 -20.09
N ASN A 389 7.67 -6.67 -19.44
CA ASN A 389 6.36 -7.06 -20.01
C ASN A 389 5.43 -5.88 -20.33
N ILE A 390 5.61 -4.73 -19.67
CA ILE A 390 4.79 -3.53 -19.89
C ILE A 390 5.00 -2.92 -21.28
N CYS A 391 6.23 -2.96 -21.84
CA CYS A 391 6.47 -2.36 -23.15
C CYS A 391 5.87 -3.18 -24.30
N ALA A 392 5.61 -4.48 -24.08
CA ALA A 392 4.94 -5.35 -25.03
C ALA A 392 3.41 -5.26 -24.98
N TYR A 393 2.82 -4.59 -23.99
CA TYR A 393 1.36 -4.49 -23.90
C TYR A 393 0.79 -3.46 -24.87
N PRO A 394 -0.31 -3.79 -25.58
CA PRO A 394 -0.98 -2.85 -26.44
C PRO A 394 -1.69 -1.76 -25.59
N PRO A 395 -1.84 -0.52 -26.09
CA PRO A 395 -2.51 0.55 -25.36
C PRO A 395 -3.94 0.20 -24.91
N ALA A 396 -4.67 -0.57 -25.72
CA ALA A 396 -6.01 -1.05 -25.40
C ALA A 396 -6.02 -1.93 -24.13
N TYR A 397 -5.08 -2.87 -24.00
CA TYR A 397 -4.99 -3.73 -22.82
C TYR A 397 -4.54 -2.95 -21.57
N LEU A 398 -3.63 -1.99 -21.74
CA LEU A 398 -3.25 -1.08 -20.65
C LEU A 398 -4.47 -0.31 -20.11
N THR A 399 -5.38 0.11 -21.00
CA THR A 399 -6.63 0.78 -20.63
C THR A 399 -7.59 -0.17 -19.89
N TYR A 400 -7.77 -1.41 -20.37
CA TYR A 400 -8.57 -2.43 -19.68
C TYR A 400 -8.04 -2.70 -18.27
N ARG A 401 -6.74 -3.02 -18.16
CA ARG A 401 -6.11 -3.35 -16.88
C ARG A 401 -6.24 -2.21 -15.89
N PHE A 402 -6.08 -0.99 -16.38
CA PHE A 402 -6.25 0.21 -15.60
C PHE A 402 -7.70 0.36 -15.09
N LEU A 403 -8.69 0.19 -15.96
CA LEU A 403 -10.11 0.26 -15.58
C LEU A 403 -10.47 -0.81 -14.54
N SER A 404 -10.00 -2.05 -14.74
CA SER A 404 -10.19 -3.15 -13.79
C SER A 404 -9.63 -2.79 -12.40
N THR A 405 -8.42 -2.21 -12.35
CA THR A 405 -7.81 -1.71 -11.11
C THR A 405 -8.65 -0.67 -10.39
N ILE A 406 -9.16 0.35 -11.10
CA ILE A 406 -10.06 1.32 -10.49
C ILE A 406 -11.28 0.60 -9.90
N ILE A 407 -11.90 -0.30 -10.65
CA ILE A 407 -13.14 -0.96 -10.23
C ILE A 407 -12.91 -1.74 -8.93
N PHE A 408 -11.97 -2.68 -8.89
CA PHE A 408 -11.80 -3.49 -7.69
C PHE A 408 -11.29 -2.65 -6.51
N SER A 409 -10.41 -1.67 -6.73
CA SER A 409 -9.90 -0.83 -5.64
C SER A 409 -10.97 0.10 -5.09
N SER A 410 -11.81 0.69 -5.94
CA SER A 410 -12.91 1.57 -5.52
C SER A 410 -13.94 0.83 -4.69
N PHE A 411 -14.34 -0.36 -5.16
CA PHE A 411 -15.30 -1.18 -4.44
C PHE A 411 -14.73 -1.66 -3.11
N ASN A 412 -13.49 -2.16 -3.10
CA ASN A 412 -12.84 -2.65 -1.87
C ASN A 412 -12.76 -1.54 -0.81
N ALA A 413 -12.31 -0.35 -1.22
CA ALA A 413 -12.26 0.81 -0.35
C ALA A 413 -13.67 1.20 0.13
N PHE A 414 -14.63 1.40 -0.77
CA PHE A 414 -15.99 1.80 -0.40
C PHE A 414 -16.61 0.87 0.67
N PHE A 415 -16.53 -0.44 0.49
CA PHE A 415 -17.05 -1.41 1.47
C PHE A 415 -16.22 -1.46 2.76
N SER A 416 -14.89 -1.33 2.69
CA SER A 416 -14.03 -1.23 3.88
C SER A 416 -14.32 0.02 4.71
N GLY A 417 -14.61 1.15 4.06
CA GLY A 417 -15.04 2.39 4.69
C GLY A 417 -16.38 2.25 5.42
N ILE A 418 -17.37 1.59 4.80
CA ILE A 418 -18.66 1.29 5.46
C ILE A 418 -18.45 0.43 6.71
N LEU A 419 -17.60 -0.60 6.62
CA LEU A 419 -17.30 -1.49 7.74
C LEU A 419 -16.63 -0.73 8.89
N CYS A 420 -15.67 0.14 8.58
CA CYS A 420 -15.01 1.01 9.56
C CYS A 420 -16.00 1.95 10.25
N LEU A 421 -16.88 2.60 9.49
CA LEU A 421 -17.91 3.49 10.03
C LEU A 421 -18.88 2.73 10.95
N LYS A 422 -19.30 1.53 10.56
CA LYS A 422 -20.20 0.69 11.37
C LYS A 422 -19.55 0.27 12.68
N LEU A 423 -18.30 -0.20 12.63
CA LEU A 423 -17.53 -0.56 13.82
C LEU A 423 -17.34 0.64 14.74
N PHE A 424 -17.09 1.81 14.18
CA PHE A 424 -17.01 3.04 14.95
C PHE A 424 -18.32 3.36 15.66
N CYS A 425 -19.46 3.30 14.96
CA CYS A 425 -20.79 3.48 15.55
C CYS A 425 -21.07 2.48 16.69
N LEU A 426 -20.64 1.23 16.55
CA LEU A 426 -20.75 0.21 17.61
C LEU A 426 -19.87 0.54 18.82
N ILE A 427 -18.67 1.08 18.60
CA ILE A 427 -17.76 1.52 19.67
C ILE A 427 -18.33 2.73 20.40
N LEU A 428 -18.96 3.67 19.70
CA LEU A 428 -19.63 4.83 20.29
C LEU A 428 -20.82 4.42 21.16
N LYS A 429 -21.59 3.43 20.72
CA LYS A 429 -22.74 2.88 21.46
C LYS A 429 -22.35 1.96 22.63
N ARG A 430 -21.05 1.79 22.92
CA ARG A 430 -20.50 0.87 23.94
C ARG A 430 -21.02 -0.57 23.84
N THR A 431 -21.48 -0.98 22.67
CA THR A 431 -21.88 -2.36 22.41
C THR A 431 -20.64 -3.25 22.30
N ASP A 432 -20.68 -4.44 22.91
CA ASP A 432 -19.62 -5.42 22.75
C ASP A 432 -19.53 -5.85 21.28
N VAL A 433 -18.35 -5.66 20.71
CA VAL A 433 -18.04 -6.05 19.33
C VAL A 433 -17.56 -7.49 19.35
N SER A 434 -18.18 -8.36 18.56
CA SER A 434 -17.76 -9.76 18.45
C SER A 434 -16.29 -9.85 18.02
N THR A 435 -15.57 -10.81 18.61
CA THR A 435 -14.15 -11.02 18.35
C THR A 435 -13.86 -11.31 16.89
N ASP A 436 -14.76 -12.03 16.22
CA ASP A 436 -14.63 -12.40 14.81
C ASP A 436 -14.77 -11.18 13.90
N LEU A 437 -15.66 -10.26 14.26
CA LEU A 437 -15.84 -9.03 13.50
C LEU A 437 -14.60 -8.12 13.60
N ARG A 438 -14.01 -8.03 14.79
CA ARG A 438 -12.77 -7.28 15.01
C ARG A 438 -11.58 -7.88 14.26
N ARG A 439 -11.47 -9.22 14.21
CA ARG A 439 -10.42 -9.92 13.46
C ARG A 439 -10.58 -9.70 11.95
N ALA A 440 -11.81 -9.81 11.44
CA ALA A 440 -12.09 -9.61 10.01
C ALA A 440 -11.80 -8.17 9.53
N ASN A 441 -12.17 -7.16 10.32
CA ASN A 441 -11.85 -5.77 9.98
C ASN A 441 -10.34 -5.49 10.01
N LEU A 442 -9.61 -6.12 10.94
CA LEU A 442 -8.15 -6.01 10.98
C LEU A 442 -7.50 -6.60 9.72
N ILE A 443 -8.06 -7.68 9.15
CA ILE A 443 -7.58 -8.25 7.89
C ILE A 443 -7.83 -7.27 6.73
N SER A 444 -9.05 -6.74 6.62
CA SER A 444 -9.40 -5.74 5.58
C SER A 444 -8.52 -4.50 5.64
N LEU A 445 -8.29 -3.97 6.83
CA LEU A 445 -7.44 -2.79 7.05
C LEU A 445 -5.96 -3.07 6.78
N THR A 446 -5.49 -4.30 7.05
CA THR A 446 -4.11 -4.70 6.75
C THR A 446 -3.88 -4.75 5.24
N ASP A 447 -4.88 -5.18 4.47
CA ASP A 447 -4.88 -5.24 3.00
C ASP A 447 -4.79 -3.84 2.36
N GLU A 448 -5.53 -2.88 2.92
CA GLU A 448 -5.53 -1.48 2.45
C GLU A 448 -4.19 -0.79 2.78
N LEU A 449 -3.75 -0.93 4.04
CA LEU A 449 -2.47 -0.39 4.50
C LEU A 449 -1.28 -1.01 3.76
N SER A 450 -1.34 -2.31 3.45
CA SER A 450 -0.28 -2.97 2.70
C SER A 450 -0.22 -2.45 1.26
N SER A 451 -1.36 -2.25 0.59
CA SER A 451 -1.38 -1.67 -0.76
C SER A 451 -0.83 -0.24 -0.80
N LEU A 452 -1.20 0.62 0.17
CA LEU A 452 -0.65 1.97 0.27
C LEU A 452 0.88 1.98 0.45
N VAL A 453 1.36 1.23 1.44
CA VAL A 453 2.75 1.25 1.89
C VAL A 453 3.68 0.58 0.87
N PHE A 454 3.24 -0.54 0.28
CA PHE A 454 4.11 -1.38 -0.51
C PHE A 454 3.93 -1.21 -2.02
N GLU A 455 2.88 -0.53 -2.50
CA GLU A 455 2.63 -0.40 -3.93
C GLU A 455 2.61 1.05 -4.39
N ILE A 456 1.90 1.90 -3.66
CA ILE A 456 1.66 3.28 -4.10
C ILE A 456 2.78 4.22 -3.61
N LEU A 457 3.17 4.12 -2.34
CA LEU A 457 4.21 4.98 -1.79
C LEU A 457 5.58 4.78 -2.45
N PRO A 458 6.05 3.54 -2.72
CA PRO A 458 7.30 3.31 -3.45
C PRO A 458 7.25 3.82 -4.90
N SER A 459 6.09 3.77 -5.58
CA SER A 459 5.97 4.24 -6.95
C SER A 459 5.96 5.78 -7.06
N LEU A 460 5.28 6.46 -6.14
CA LEU A 460 5.32 7.93 -6.01
C LEU A 460 6.73 8.44 -5.69
N ILE A 461 7.41 7.80 -4.75
CA ILE A 461 8.78 8.18 -4.38
C ILE A 461 9.75 7.93 -5.54
N SER A 462 9.64 6.76 -6.19
CA SER A 462 10.49 6.42 -7.34
C SER A 462 10.37 7.49 -8.45
N SER A 463 9.17 7.98 -8.71
CA SER A 463 8.96 9.06 -9.68
C SER A 463 9.53 10.41 -9.23
N ALA A 464 9.49 10.72 -7.94
CA ALA A 464 10.05 11.95 -7.38
C ALA A 464 11.59 11.97 -7.42
N LEU A 465 12.23 10.79 -7.44
CA LEU A 465 13.68 10.63 -7.52
C LEU A 465 14.22 10.60 -8.96
N GLY A 466 13.33 10.59 -9.96
CA GLY A 466 13.68 10.65 -11.37
C GLY A 466 14.69 9.61 -11.86
N VAL A 467 14.52 8.35 -11.46
CA VAL A 467 15.42 7.26 -11.87
C VAL A 467 14.89 6.60 -13.17
N THR A 468 15.70 5.89 -13.96
CA THR A 468 15.28 5.32 -15.27
C THR A 468 14.96 3.82 -15.24
N ASN A 469 15.45 3.08 -14.23
CA ASN A 469 15.12 1.66 -14.01
C ASN A 469 14.86 1.30 -12.53
N VAL A 470 13.59 1.15 -12.10
CA VAL A 470 13.22 0.74 -10.72
C VAL A 470 13.61 -0.73 -10.42
N GLY A 471 14.04 -1.48 -11.43
CA GLY A 471 14.40 -2.89 -11.31
C GLY A 471 13.28 -3.73 -10.67
N PRO A 472 13.61 -4.79 -9.92
CA PRO A 472 12.63 -5.66 -9.26
C PRO A 472 12.01 -5.04 -8.01
N ALA A 473 12.40 -3.84 -7.57
CA ALA A 473 12.06 -3.31 -6.25
C ALA A 473 10.55 -3.17 -6.00
N LEU A 474 9.77 -2.74 -7.00
CA LEU A 474 8.30 -2.69 -6.88
C LEU A 474 7.70 -4.10 -6.72
N GLY A 475 8.29 -5.09 -7.40
CA GLY A 475 7.91 -6.50 -7.23
C GLY A 475 8.25 -7.03 -5.84
N VAL A 476 9.42 -6.68 -5.30
CA VAL A 476 9.88 -7.05 -3.95
C VAL A 476 8.96 -6.46 -2.89
N SER A 477 8.62 -5.18 -3.04
CA SER A 477 7.73 -4.48 -2.13
C SER A 477 6.35 -5.16 -2.06
N ARG A 478 5.76 -5.49 -3.22
CA ARG A 478 4.53 -6.29 -3.29
C ARG A 478 4.66 -7.66 -2.61
N GLN A 479 5.83 -8.31 -2.65
CA GLN A 479 6.02 -9.58 -1.95
C GLN A 479 6.17 -9.45 -0.44
N LEU A 480 6.79 -8.39 0.03
CA LEU A 480 6.86 -8.10 1.46
C LEU A 480 5.46 -7.80 2.02
N ALA A 481 4.62 -7.11 1.26
CA ALA A 481 3.21 -6.89 1.60
C ALA A 481 2.47 -8.20 1.87
N ARG A 482 2.62 -9.16 0.95
CA ARG A 482 1.99 -10.49 1.06
C ARG A 482 2.54 -11.30 2.22
N ALA A 483 3.84 -11.21 2.50
CA ALA A 483 4.45 -11.85 3.66
C ALA A 483 3.87 -11.33 4.99
N VAL A 484 3.68 -10.01 5.10
CA VAL A 484 3.05 -9.37 6.27
C VAL A 484 1.60 -9.84 6.41
N GLU A 485 0.82 -9.80 5.34
CA GLU A 485 -0.58 -10.24 5.35
C GLU A 485 -0.74 -11.71 5.74
N ALA A 486 0.09 -12.61 5.17
CA ALA A 486 0.07 -14.03 5.50
C ALA A 486 0.39 -14.26 6.99
N THR A 487 1.34 -13.51 7.56
CA THR A 487 1.70 -13.58 8.98
C THR A 487 0.56 -13.11 9.87
N VAL A 488 -0.10 -12.00 9.51
CA VAL A 488 -1.27 -11.48 10.22
C VAL A 488 -2.42 -12.49 10.18
N MET A 489 -2.68 -13.11 9.02
CA MET A 489 -3.70 -14.15 8.87
C MET A 489 -3.38 -15.39 9.72
N ALA A 490 -2.15 -15.89 9.69
CA ALA A 490 -1.73 -17.04 10.49
C ALA A 490 -1.98 -16.80 11.98
N LYS A 491 -1.73 -15.58 12.46
CA LYS A 491 -1.95 -15.19 13.87
C LYS A 491 -3.41 -14.97 14.23
N LEU A 492 -4.25 -14.57 13.28
CA LEU A 492 -5.68 -14.35 13.51
C LEU A 492 -6.51 -15.64 13.45
N MET A 493 -6.01 -16.64 12.72
CA MET A 493 -6.63 -17.97 12.60
C MET A 493 -6.08 -19.00 13.59
N GLY A 494 -4.86 -18.79 14.10
CA GLY A 494 -4.28 -19.55 15.21
C GLY A 494 -4.86 -19.17 16.56
#